data_AF-A0A4U3AHT5-F1
#
_entry.id   AF-A0A4U3AHT5-F1
#
_cell.length_a   1.000
_cell.length_b   1.000
_cell.length_c   1.000
_cell.angle_alpha   90.00
_cell.angle_beta   90.00
_cell.angle_gamma   90.00
#
_symmetry.space_group_name_H-M   'P 1'
#
loop_
_entity.id
_entity.type
_entity.pdbx_description
1 polymer ?
#
loop_
_entity_poly.entity_id
_entity_poly.type
_entity_poly.pdbx_seq_one_letter_code
_entity_poly.pdbx_strand_id
1 'polypeptide(L)'
;MGKTSKYVTATLLCSTIVMGGLHASTVSYAATNPTVATTQSDAKLLNDFRKELKKQVDNREENITITYKTKDRNARKIMDQLYGEFNKIVDADEYVKYNVASTKYSIKGLPGNYTFTLQVKYRESKEQTQYVKSQAKAIIGSIVKSGMDEHEKVKAIHDYVVKHVSYDTSYEAYTAYEALANRSAVCQGYTLLTYELLKEAGIQNH
;
A
#
# COMPACT_ATOMS: atom_id res chain seq x y z
N MET A 1 42.75 27.60 -36.90
CA MET A 1 43.31 28.98 -36.88
C MET A 1 42.42 29.82 -35.97
N GLY A 2 42.85 30.76 -35.12
CA GLY A 2 44.02 31.66 -35.11
C GLY A 2 43.56 33.09 -35.45
N LYS A 3 43.98 34.20 -34.81
CA LYS A 3 44.91 34.40 -33.66
C LYS A 3 44.86 35.91 -33.26
N THR A 4 44.85 36.27 -31.95
CA THR A 4 45.10 37.66 -31.43
C THR A 4 44.10 38.75 -31.91
N SER A 5 44.09 40.05 -31.53
CA SER A 5 44.92 40.96 -30.68
C SER A 5 44.03 42.20 -30.33
N LYS A 6 44.30 43.19 -29.46
CA LYS A 6 45.48 43.65 -28.67
C LYS A 6 45.05 44.07 -27.22
N TYR A 7 46.04 44.45 -26.41
CA TYR A 7 46.00 45.08 -25.08
C TYR A 7 45.69 46.59 -25.07
N VAL A 8 45.34 47.13 -23.89
CA VAL A 8 45.67 48.51 -23.45
C VAL A 8 46.26 48.44 -22.04
N THR A 9 47.27 49.26 -21.74
CA THR A 9 48.03 49.29 -20.47
C THR A 9 47.77 50.58 -19.69
N ALA A 10 47.70 50.50 -18.36
CA ALA A 10 47.78 51.65 -17.45
C ALA A 10 48.74 51.34 -16.29
N THR A 11 49.49 52.35 -15.85
CA THR A 11 50.75 52.22 -15.08
C THR A 11 50.59 52.17 -13.56
N LEU A 12 51.42 51.31 -12.94
CA LEU A 12 52.32 51.59 -11.80
C LEU A 12 52.00 52.75 -10.84
N LEU A 13 51.99 52.44 -9.54
CA LEU A 13 52.59 53.29 -8.50
C LEU A 13 53.18 52.40 -7.37
N CYS A 14 54.05 52.97 -6.53
CA CYS A 14 55.06 52.19 -5.79
C CYS A 14 54.72 51.86 -4.33
N SER A 15 55.26 50.72 -3.89
CA SER A 15 55.89 50.44 -2.59
C SER A 15 55.29 50.99 -1.28
N THR A 16 54.91 50.06 -0.41
CA THR A 16 55.52 49.97 0.94
C THR A 16 55.38 48.56 1.49
N ILE A 17 56.44 48.00 2.07
CA ILE A 17 56.39 46.72 2.79
C ILE A 17 56.17 47.03 4.27
N VAL A 18 55.04 46.59 4.82
CA VAL A 18 54.79 46.59 6.26
C VAL A 18 54.74 45.13 6.72
N MET A 19 55.81 44.66 7.35
CA MET A 19 55.78 43.39 8.07
C MET A 19 55.04 43.58 9.39
N GLY A 20 53.87 42.97 9.54
CA GLY A 20 53.08 43.04 10.76
C GLY A 20 52.16 41.85 10.93
N GLY A 21 52.41 41.04 11.97
CA GLY A 21 51.47 40.09 12.59
C GLY A 21 50.88 38.97 11.71
N LEU A 22 51.34 37.73 11.91
CA LEU A 22 50.53 36.55 11.55
C LEU A 22 49.29 36.47 12.46
N HIS A 23 48.21 37.14 12.07
CA HIS A 23 46.87 36.78 12.52
C HIS A 23 46.33 35.68 11.62
N ALA A 24 46.58 34.43 12.00
CA ALA A 24 46.02 33.28 11.32
C ALA A 24 44.49 33.29 11.49
N SER A 25 43.78 33.64 10.43
CA SER A 25 42.32 33.56 10.36
C SER A 25 41.88 32.12 10.64
N THR A 26 41.35 31.86 11.83
CA THR A 26 40.84 30.54 12.19
C THR A 26 39.60 30.24 11.37
N VAL A 27 39.78 29.48 10.28
CA VAL A 27 38.69 28.90 9.51
C VAL A 27 37.96 27.91 10.42
N SER A 28 36.94 28.42 11.10
CA SER A 28 36.11 27.63 11.99
C SER A 28 35.31 26.64 11.16
N TYR A 29 35.84 25.41 11.05
CA TYR A 29 35.09 24.27 10.57
C TYR A 29 33.94 24.02 11.54
N ALA A 30 32.80 24.63 11.25
CA ALA A 30 31.53 24.29 11.89
C ALA A 30 31.25 22.83 11.57
N ALA A 31 31.56 21.96 12.53
CA ALA A 31 31.33 20.53 12.41
C ALA A 31 29.84 20.31 12.19
N THR A 32 29.46 19.95 10.97
CA THR A 32 28.10 19.52 10.66
C THR A 32 27.84 18.25 11.43
N ASN A 33 27.21 18.37 12.59
CA ASN A 33 26.76 17.23 13.39
C ASN A 33 26.06 16.25 12.44
N PRO A 34 26.57 15.02 12.25
CA PRO A 34 25.87 14.05 11.43
C PRO A 34 24.52 13.83 12.09
N THR A 35 23.43 14.11 11.37
CA THR A 35 22.08 13.97 11.89
C THR A 35 21.91 12.51 12.32
N VAL A 36 22.00 12.24 13.62
CA VAL A 36 22.04 10.89 14.15
C VAL A 36 20.72 10.25 13.77
N ALA A 37 20.75 9.38 12.76
CA ALA A 37 19.57 8.70 12.26
C ALA A 37 19.11 7.73 13.35
N THR A 38 18.23 8.21 14.23
CA THR A 38 17.77 7.53 15.45
C THR A 38 17.33 6.13 15.08
N THR A 39 18.16 5.12 15.40
CA THR A 39 17.91 3.76 14.90
C THR A 39 16.71 3.17 15.62
N GLN A 40 15.55 3.34 14.99
CA GLN A 40 14.31 2.69 15.32
C GLN A 40 14.57 1.18 15.49
N SER A 41 14.06 0.58 16.56
CA SER A 41 14.18 -0.87 16.77
C SER A 41 13.49 -1.62 15.63
N ASP A 42 14.07 -2.74 15.19
CA ASP A 42 13.56 -3.48 14.03
C ASP A 42 12.09 -3.91 14.22
N ALA A 43 11.67 -4.16 15.47
CA ALA A 43 10.27 -4.42 15.82
C ALA A 43 9.35 -3.21 15.57
N LYS A 44 9.74 -1.98 15.92
CA LYS A 44 8.96 -0.77 15.62
C LYS A 44 9.01 -0.44 14.12
N LEU A 45 10.15 -0.65 13.46
CA LEU A 45 10.31 -0.49 12.01
C LEU A 45 9.34 -1.40 11.23
N LEU A 46 9.28 -2.68 11.58
CA LEU A 46 8.35 -3.63 10.96
C LEU A 46 6.89 -3.31 11.29
N ASN A 47 6.60 -2.83 12.50
CA ASN A 47 5.24 -2.38 12.88
C ASN A 47 4.79 -1.16 12.06
N ASP A 48 5.65 -0.17 11.88
CA ASP A 48 5.30 1.03 11.10
C ASP A 48 5.18 0.71 9.59
N PHE A 49 5.98 -0.24 9.06
CA PHE A 49 5.78 -0.81 7.73
C PHE A 49 4.42 -1.51 7.60
N ARG A 50 4.05 -2.40 8.54
CA ARG A 50 2.76 -3.10 8.55
C ARG A 50 1.57 -2.14 8.51
N LYS A 51 1.62 -1.05 9.29
CA LYS A 51 0.55 -0.04 9.34
C LYS A 51 0.34 0.65 7.99
N GLU A 52 1.42 1.13 7.37
CA GLU A 52 1.31 1.81 6.07
C GLU A 52 0.90 0.82 4.98
N LEU A 53 1.46 -0.39 4.95
CA LEU A 53 1.06 -1.44 4.02
C LEU A 53 -0.43 -1.81 4.18
N LYS A 54 -0.93 -1.99 5.40
CA LYS A 54 -2.35 -2.26 5.63
C LYS A 54 -3.22 -1.09 5.17
N LYS A 55 -2.87 0.16 5.49
CA LYS A 55 -3.58 1.36 5.02
C LYS A 55 -3.70 1.41 3.50
N GLN A 56 -2.65 1.01 2.78
CA GLN A 56 -2.64 0.96 1.31
C GLN A 56 -3.52 -0.17 0.76
N VAL A 57 -3.49 -1.37 1.37
CA VAL A 57 -4.36 -2.50 1.02
C VAL A 57 -5.84 -2.23 1.31
N ASP A 58 -6.14 -1.59 2.46
CA ASP A 58 -7.49 -1.16 2.85
C ASP A 58 -8.05 -0.09 1.89
N ASN A 59 -7.17 0.68 1.25
CA ASN A 59 -7.51 1.65 0.20
C ASN A 59 -7.60 1.04 -1.22
N ARG A 60 -7.24 -0.24 -1.43
CA ARG A 60 -7.09 -0.88 -2.75
C ARG A 60 -6.05 -0.22 -3.67
N GLU A 61 -4.99 0.34 -3.08
CA GLU A 61 -3.91 1.00 -3.84
C GLU A 61 -3.15 -0.05 -4.67
N GLU A 62 -3.20 0.05 -6.01
CA GLU A 62 -2.58 -0.95 -6.88
C GLU A 62 -1.05 -0.86 -6.97
N ASN A 63 -0.44 0.29 -6.66
CA ASN A 63 0.98 0.57 -6.87
C ASN A 63 1.67 1.08 -5.60
N ILE A 64 1.82 0.18 -4.62
CA ILE A 64 2.32 0.47 -3.29
C ILE A 64 3.85 0.59 -3.32
N THR A 65 4.42 1.66 -2.76
CA THR A 65 5.87 1.83 -2.60
C THR A 65 6.22 2.36 -1.21
N ILE A 66 7.01 1.61 -0.45
CA ILE A 66 7.37 1.93 0.94
C ILE A 66 8.89 1.86 1.11
N THR A 67 9.48 2.86 1.77
CA THR A 67 10.91 2.88 2.10
C THR A 67 11.18 2.17 3.42
N TYR A 68 12.15 1.26 3.44
CA TYR A 68 12.50 0.43 4.59
C TYR A 68 14.01 0.56 4.91
N LYS A 69 14.33 1.28 5.99
CA LYS A 69 15.70 1.57 6.45
C LYS A 69 16.02 0.71 7.67
N THR A 70 16.92 -0.26 7.52
CA THR A 70 17.24 -1.28 8.54
C THR A 70 18.76 -1.52 8.62
N LYS A 71 19.21 -2.16 9.70
CA LYS A 71 20.59 -2.62 9.85
C LYS A 71 20.89 -3.87 9.02
N ASP A 72 19.87 -4.63 8.62
CA ASP A 72 20.07 -5.83 7.79
C ASP A 72 20.44 -5.45 6.36
N ARG A 73 21.52 -6.05 5.86
CA ARG A 73 22.09 -5.77 4.53
C ARG A 73 21.73 -6.84 3.48
N ASN A 74 20.95 -7.87 3.85
CA ASN A 74 20.48 -8.91 2.94
C ASN A 74 19.14 -8.50 2.30
N ALA A 75 19.22 -7.97 1.07
CA ALA A 75 18.05 -7.50 0.32
C ALA A 75 17.00 -8.60 0.07
N ARG A 76 17.41 -9.86 -0.16
CA ARG A 76 16.47 -10.98 -0.36
C ARG A 76 15.70 -11.27 0.91
N LYS A 77 16.39 -11.46 2.04
CA LYS A 77 15.77 -11.69 3.36
C LYS A 77 14.75 -10.59 3.70
N ILE A 78 15.08 -9.33 3.43
CA ILE A 78 14.13 -8.22 3.65
C ILE A 78 12.96 -8.26 2.67
N MET A 79 13.17 -8.53 1.38
CA MET A 79 12.07 -8.71 0.42
C MET A 79 11.10 -9.82 0.86
N ASP A 80 11.63 -10.98 1.26
CA ASP A 80 10.86 -12.14 1.70
C ASP A 80 10.09 -11.83 3.00
N GLN A 81 10.72 -11.11 3.95
CA GLN A 81 10.08 -10.65 5.18
C GLN A 81 8.92 -9.68 4.89
N LEU A 82 9.15 -8.65 4.04
CA LEU A 82 8.16 -7.62 3.76
C LEU A 82 6.98 -8.16 2.93
N TYR A 83 7.23 -9.09 1.99
CA TYR A 83 6.15 -9.81 1.30
C TYR A 83 5.41 -10.78 2.23
N GLY A 84 6.12 -11.41 3.17
CA GLY A 84 5.51 -12.21 4.23
C GLY A 84 4.58 -11.41 5.15
N GLU A 85 4.78 -10.10 5.31
CA GLU A 85 3.82 -9.22 6.00
C GLU A 85 2.63 -8.83 5.12
N PHE A 86 2.78 -8.71 3.80
CA PHE A 86 1.64 -8.56 2.89
C PHE A 86 0.70 -9.76 2.96
N ASN A 87 1.24 -10.98 2.89
CA ASN A 87 0.44 -12.21 2.95
C ASN A 87 -0.39 -12.26 4.24
N LYS A 88 0.20 -11.97 5.41
CA LYS A 88 -0.52 -11.91 6.70
C LYS A 88 -1.62 -10.84 6.74
N ILE A 89 -1.48 -9.74 6.01
CA ILE A 89 -2.49 -8.68 5.95
C ILE A 89 -3.70 -9.13 5.12
N VAL A 90 -3.48 -9.84 4.01
CA VAL A 90 -4.59 -10.36 3.17
C VAL A 90 -5.20 -11.65 3.73
N ASP A 91 -4.40 -12.54 4.33
CA ASP A 91 -4.88 -13.75 5.01
C ASP A 91 -5.75 -13.46 6.25
N ALA A 92 -5.70 -12.22 6.77
CA ALA A 92 -6.53 -11.76 7.89
C ALA A 92 -7.85 -11.09 7.46
N ASP A 93 -8.14 -10.99 6.16
CA ASP A 93 -9.41 -10.48 5.62
C ASP A 93 -9.76 -11.28 4.34
N GLU A 94 -10.59 -12.33 4.46
CA GLU A 94 -10.90 -13.22 3.35
C GLU A 94 -11.52 -12.50 2.14
N TYR A 95 -12.29 -11.43 2.41
CA TYR A 95 -12.87 -10.60 1.37
C TYR A 95 -11.79 -9.84 0.57
N VAL A 96 -10.75 -9.34 1.25
CA VAL A 96 -9.56 -8.78 0.57
C VAL A 96 -8.84 -9.88 -0.21
N LYS A 97 -8.59 -11.03 0.42
CA LYS A 97 -7.84 -12.16 -0.15
C LYS A 97 -8.39 -12.62 -1.51
N TYR A 98 -9.68 -12.92 -1.59
CA TYR A 98 -10.32 -13.37 -2.84
C TYR A 98 -10.53 -12.24 -3.87
N ASN A 99 -10.42 -10.98 -3.46
CA ASN A 99 -10.38 -9.82 -4.35
C ASN A 99 -8.97 -9.44 -4.84
N VAL A 100 -7.90 -10.10 -4.39
CA VAL A 100 -6.58 -9.99 -5.02
C VAL A 100 -6.55 -10.89 -6.26
N ALA A 101 -6.44 -10.30 -7.45
CA ALA A 101 -6.36 -11.03 -8.72
C ALA A 101 -4.93 -11.51 -9.02
N SER A 102 -3.91 -10.69 -8.72
CA SER A 102 -2.50 -11.05 -8.82
C SER A 102 -1.60 -10.05 -8.09
N THR A 103 -0.38 -10.46 -7.76
CA THR A 103 0.66 -9.60 -7.17
C THR A 103 1.97 -9.67 -7.96
N LYS A 104 2.75 -8.59 -7.90
CA LYS A 104 4.18 -8.56 -8.28
C LYS A 104 4.90 -7.71 -7.26
N TYR A 105 6.04 -8.16 -6.75
CA TYR A 105 6.81 -7.42 -5.75
C TYR A 105 8.29 -7.37 -6.13
N SER A 106 8.98 -6.33 -5.65
CA SER A 106 10.43 -6.17 -5.82
C SER A 106 11.01 -5.29 -4.72
N ILE A 107 12.33 -5.37 -4.55
CA ILE A 107 13.08 -4.47 -3.69
C ILE A 107 14.23 -3.83 -4.47
N LYS A 108 14.46 -2.54 -4.23
CA LYS A 108 15.54 -1.73 -4.84
C LYS A 108 16.25 -0.91 -3.77
N GLY A 109 17.38 -0.29 -4.11
CA GLY A 109 18.14 0.58 -3.21
C GLY A 109 19.49 0.00 -2.79
N LEU A 110 20.10 0.60 -1.77
CA LEU A 110 21.42 0.20 -1.25
C LEU A 110 21.26 -0.71 -0.01
N PRO A 111 22.22 -1.59 0.31
CA PRO A 111 22.09 -2.51 1.45
C PRO A 111 21.92 -1.77 2.80
N GLY A 112 20.71 -1.86 3.37
CA GLY A 112 20.26 -1.15 4.59
C GLY A 112 19.32 0.05 4.34
N ASN A 113 19.17 0.50 3.08
CA ASN A 113 18.24 1.57 2.68
C ASN A 113 17.47 1.14 1.42
N TYR A 114 16.36 0.46 1.66
CA TYR A 114 15.59 -0.19 0.61
C TYR A 114 14.30 0.56 0.25
N THR A 115 13.84 0.36 -0.97
CA THR A 115 12.50 0.69 -1.44
C THR A 115 11.83 -0.61 -1.85
N PHE A 116 10.78 -0.99 -1.11
CA PHE A 116 9.91 -2.11 -1.45
C PHE A 116 8.77 -1.59 -2.32
N THR A 117 8.58 -2.20 -3.49
CA THR A 117 7.47 -1.90 -4.39
C THR A 117 6.63 -3.15 -4.59
N LEU A 118 5.33 -3.02 -4.34
CA LEU A 118 4.33 -4.06 -4.48
C LEU A 118 3.23 -3.54 -5.43
N GLN A 119 3.03 -4.27 -6.52
CA GLN A 119 1.90 -4.10 -7.42
C GLN A 119 0.86 -5.15 -7.06
N VAL A 120 -0.38 -4.71 -6.82
CA VAL A 120 -1.54 -5.58 -6.56
C VAL A 120 -2.60 -5.25 -7.59
N LYS A 121 -3.00 -6.21 -8.42
CA LYS A 121 -4.22 -6.07 -9.21
C LYS A 121 -5.39 -6.54 -8.36
N TYR A 122 -6.35 -5.66 -8.09
CA TYR A 122 -7.59 -6.04 -7.42
C TYR A 122 -8.68 -6.43 -8.42
N ARG A 123 -9.72 -7.12 -7.94
CA ARG A 123 -10.97 -7.37 -8.68
C ARG A 123 -12.03 -6.28 -8.40
N GLU A 124 -12.01 -5.71 -7.20
CA GLU A 124 -12.84 -4.56 -6.80
C GLU A 124 -11.97 -3.36 -6.40
N SER A 125 -12.36 -2.17 -6.86
CA SER A 125 -11.91 -0.90 -6.28
C SER A 125 -12.46 -0.71 -4.86
N LYS A 126 -11.94 0.28 -4.15
CA LYS A 126 -12.40 0.64 -2.80
C LYS A 126 -13.88 1.04 -2.81
N GLU A 127 -14.30 1.78 -3.82
CA GLU A 127 -15.65 2.28 -4.05
C GLU A 127 -16.60 1.12 -4.37
N GLN A 128 -16.14 0.13 -5.14
CA GLN A 128 -16.89 -1.10 -5.42
C GLN A 128 -17.10 -1.93 -4.15
N THR A 129 -16.06 -2.17 -3.34
CA THR A 129 -16.21 -2.85 -2.03
C THR A 129 -17.09 -2.04 -1.06
N GLN A 130 -17.04 -0.70 -1.08
CA GLN A 130 -17.94 0.15 -0.30
C GLN A 130 -19.39 0.06 -0.78
N TYR A 131 -19.63 0.01 -2.09
CA TYR A 131 -20.94 -0.25 -2.67
C TYR A 131 -21.49 -1.60 -2.19
N VAL A 132 -20.71 -2.69 -2.29
CA VAL A 132 -21.12 -4.03 -1.80
C VAL A 132 -21.56 -3.97 -0.34
N LYS A 133 -20.76 -3.35 0.54
CA LYS A 133 -21.09 -3.20 1.96
C LYS A 133 -22.36 -2.37 2.20
N SER A 134 -22.57 -1.31 1.42
CA SER A 134 -23.81 -0.51 1.49
C SER A 134 -25.04 -1.32 1.07
N GLN A 135 -24.91 -2.16 0.03
CA GLN A 135 -26.01 -2.99 -0.46
C GLN A 135 -26.29 -4.16 0.49
N ALA A 136 -25.25 -4.84 1.01
CA ALA A 136 -25.41 -5.92 1.98
C ALA A 136 -26.23 -5.45 3.19
N LYS A 137 -25.90 -4.26 3.75
CA LYS A 137 -26.66 -3.62 4.82
C LYS A 137 -28.13 -3.34 4.47
N ALA A 138 -28.39 -2.79 3.28
CA ALA A 138 -29.75 -2.53 2.83
C ALA A 138 -30.56 -3.83 2.60
N ILE A 139 -29.91 -4.87 2.07
CA ILE A 139 -30.50 -6.19 1.82
C ILE A 139 -30.84 -6.88 3.14
N ILE A 140 -29.89 -7.01 4.07
CA ILE A 140 -30.10 -7.62 5.39
C ILE A 140 -31.21 -6.88 6.16
N GLY A 141 -31.22 -5.55 6.16
CA GLY A 141 -32.30 -4.75 6.76
C GLY A 141 -33.68 -4.90 6.10
N SER A 142 -33.77 -5.56 4.94
CA SER A 142 -35.04 -5.85 4.24
C SER A 142 -35.50 -7.32 4.33
N ILE A 143 -34.57 -8.27 4.45
CA ILE A 143 -34.87 -9.72 4.46
C ILE A 143 -34.82 -10.34 5.86
N VAL A 144 -33.96 -9.86 6.75
CA VAL A 144 -33.85 -10.35 8.14
C VAL A 144 -34.82 -9.59 9.04
N LYS A 145 -35.51 -10.32 9.92
CA LYS A 145 -36.50 -9.79 10.87
C LYS A 145 -36.08 -10.08 12.30
N SER A 146 -36.54 -9.24 13.23
CA SER A 146 -36.38 -9.53 14.66
C SER A 146 -37.04 -10.86 15.01
N GLY A 147 -36.36 -11.67 15.83
CA GLY A 147 -36.80 -13.01 16.21
C GLY A 147 -36.31 -14.15 15.31
N MET A 148 -35.72 -13.87 14.14
CA MET A 148 -35.17 -14.92 13.26
C MET A 148 -33.94 -15.62 13.87
N ASP A 149 -33.91 -16.95 13.78
CA ASP A 149 -32.72 -17.75 14.12
C ASP A 149 -31.65 -17.72 13.01
N GLU A 150 -30.52 -18.39 13.24
CA GLU A 150 -29.42 -18.44 12.25
C GLU A 150 -29.79 -19.20 10.98
N HIS A 151 -30.58 -20.27 11.07
CA HIS A 151 -31.01 -21.05 9.91
C HIS A 151 -32.00 -20.24 9.04
N GLU A 152 -32.95 -19.55 9.66
CA GLU A 152 -33.88 -18.65 8.97
C GLU A 152 -33.15 -17.50 8.26
N LYS A 153 -32.13 -16.90 8.91
CA LYS A 153 -31.27 -15.88 8.30
C LYS A 153 -30.48 -16.42 7.11
N VAL A 154 -29.78 -17.56 7.28
CA VAL A 154 -29.02 -18.21 6.18
C VAL A 154 -29.95 -18.51 5.00
N LYS A 155 -31.15 -19.05 5.28
CA LYS A 155 -32.15 -19.33 4.25
C LYS A 155 -32.63 -18.05 3.55
N ALA A 156 -32.95 -16.99 4.29
CA ALA A 156 -33.36 -15.71 3.70
C ALA A 156 -32.27 -15.11 2.79
N ILE A 157 -31.00 -15.20 3.20
CA ILE A 157 -29.84 -14.75 2.43
C ILE A 157 -29.65 -15.60 1.16
N HIS A 158 -29.69 -16.93 1.27
CA HIS A 158 -29.66 -17.86 0.14
C HIS A 158 -30.76 -17.53 -0.87
N ASP A 159 -32.01 -17.44 -0.39
CA ASP A 159 -33.18 -17.19 -1.23
C ASP A 159 -33.13 -15.79 -1.87
N TYR A 160 -32.51 -14.80 -1.23
CA TYR A 160 -32.20 -13.51 -1.85
C TYR A 160 -31.19 -13.67 -2.99
N VAL A 161 -30.04 -14.31 -2.74
CA VAL A 161 -28.94 -14.40 -3.73
C VAL A 161 -29.40 -15.19 -4.96
N VAL A 162 -30.02 -16.36 -4.77
CA VAL A 162 -30.51 -17.21 -5.88
C VAL A 162 -31.62 -16.54 -6.69
N LYS A 163 -32.41 -15.64 -6.07
CA LYS A 163 -33.49 -14.90 -6.76
C LYS A 163 -32.98 -13.69 -7.55
N HIS A 164 -31.86 -13.08 -7.17
CA HIS A 164 -31.42 -11.79 -7.73
C HIS A 164 -30.06 -11.83 -8.46
N VAL A 165 -29.38 -12.97 -8.50
CA VAL A 165 -28.12 -13.15 -9.22
C VAL A 165 -28.27 -14.32 -10.20
N SER A 166 -27.90 -14.09 -11.45
CA SER A 166 -27.79 -15.10 -12.51
C SER A 166 -26.38 -15.68 -12.55
N TYR A 167 -26.22 -16.94 -12.97
CA TYR A 167 -24.90 -17.53 -13.14
C TYR A 167 -24.26 -17.05 -14.44
N ASP A 168 -23.08 -16.45 -14.35
CA ASP A 168 -22.30 -16.01 -15.50
C ASP A 168 -21.67 -17.22 -16.22
N THR A 169 -22.11 -17.46 -17.46
CA THR A 169 -21.57 -18.50 -18.34
C THR A 169 -20.49 -18.02 -19.30
N SER A 170 -20.12 -16.73 -19.27
CA SER A 170 -18.90 -16.22 -19.93
C SER A 170 -17.64 -16.49 -19.09
N TYR A 171 -17.81 -16.66 -17.78
CA TYR A 171 -16.78 -16.86 -16.77
C TYR A 171 -15.87 -15.64 -16.53
N GLU A 172 -16.42 -14.43 -16.62
CA GLU A 172 -15.68 -13.17 -16.44
C GLU A 172 -16.04 -12.41 -15.16
N ALA A 173 -17.24 -12.59 -14.60
CA ALA A 173 -17.74 -11.80 -13.45
C ALA A 173 -17.45 -12.46 -12.08
N TYR A 174 -16.35 -12.08 -11.42
CA TYR A 174 -15.83 -12.76 -10.22
C TYR A 174 -16.17 -12.10 -8.86
N THR A 175 -16.84 -10.95 -8.84
CA THR A 175 -16.96 -10.10 -7.64
C THR A 175 -18.37 -10.06 -7.05
N ALA A 176 -18.49 -9.65 -5.79
CA ALA A 176 -19.79 -9.32 -5.20
C ALA A 176 -20.37 -8.03 -5.79
N TYR A 177 -19.50 -7.10 -6.21
CA TYR A 177 -19.91 -5.91 -6.97
C TYR A 177 -20.68 -6.28 -8.24
N GLU A 178 -20.17 -7.19 -9.07
CA GLU A 178 -20.83 -7.65 -10.30
C GLU A 178 -22.13 -8.40 -10.00
N ALA A 179 -22.13 -9.27 -8.98
CA ALA A 179 -23.33 -9.97 -8.53
C ALA A 179 -24.48 -9.00 -8.12
N LEU A 180 -24.15 -7.82 -7.57
CA LEU A 180 -25.12 -6.81 -7.16
C LEU A 180 -25.48 -5.79 -8.25
N ALA A 181 -24.49 -5.30 -9.00
CA ALA A 181 -24.66 -4.24 -10.00
C ALA A 181 -25.14 -4.82 -11.34
N ASN A 182 -24.50 -5.88 -11.81
CA ASN A 182 -24.79 -6.52 -13.10
C ASN A 182 -25.82 -7.66 -12.97
N ARG A 183 -26.15 -8.08 -11.73
CA ARG A 183 -27.05 -9.21 -11.42
C ARG A 183 -26.58 -10.53 -12.04
N SER A 184 -25.27 -10.67 -12.26
CA SER A 184 -24.61 -11.82 -12.85
C SER A 184 -23.23 -12.03 -12.26
N ALA A 185 -22.87 -13.27 -11.93
CA ALA A 185 -21.54 -13.63 -11.44
C ALA A 185 -21.22 -15.13 -11.60
N VAL A 186 -19.94 -15.51 -11.59
CA VAL A 186 -19.52 -16.89 -11.36
C VAL A 186 -19.56 -17.24 -9.86
N CYS A 187 -19.30 -18.49 -9.52
CA CYS A 187 -19.27 -19.00 -8.14
C CYS A 187 -18.52 -18.09 -7.14
N GLN A 188 -17.38 -17.50 -7.52
CA GLN A 188 -16.64 -16.60 -6.62
C GLN A 188 -17.46 -15.35 -6.22
N GLY A 189 -18.18 -14.73 -7.15
CA GLY A 189 -19.00 -13.55 -6.86
C GLY A 189 -20.25 -13.88 -6.03
N TYR A 190 -20.85 -15.05 -6.26
CA TYR A 190 -21.88 -15.62 -5.37
C TYR A 190 -21.36 -15.80 -3.95
N THR A 191 -20.19 -16.43 -3.78
CA THR A 191 -19.56 -16.65 -2.46
C THR A 191 -19.24 -15.33 -1.78
N LEU A 192 -18.62 -14.37 -2.47
CA LEU A 192 -18.27 -13.06 -1.90
C LEU A 192 -19.50 -12.23 -1.49
N LEU A 193 -20.59 -12.28 -2.27
CA LEU A 193 -21.84 -11.62 -1.90
C LEU A 193 -22.49 -12.29 -0.69
N THR A 194 -22.53 -13.62 -0.67
CA THR A 194 -23.07 -14.39 0.46
C THR A 194 -22.26 -14.15 1.74
N TYR A 195 -20.94 -14.05 1.63
CA TYR A 195 -20.02 -13.78 2.74
C TYR A 195 -20.33 -12.45 3.44
N GLU A 196 -20.39 -11.33 2.70
CA GLU A 196 -20.71 -10.03 3.31
C GLU A 196 -22.16 -9.94 3.80
N LEU A 197 -23.11 -10.65 3.17
CA LEU A 197 -24.49 -10.75 3.66
C LEU A 197 -24.60 -11.51 5.00
N LEU A 198 -23.96 -12.68 5.11
CA LEU A 198 -23.91 -13.44 6.37
C LEU A 198 -23.24 -12.64 7.49
N LYS A 199 -22.14 -11.95 7.16
CA LYS A 199 -21.35 -11.11 8.07
C LYS A 199 -22.15 -9.92 8.60
N GLU A 200 -22.89 -9.20 7.75
CA GLU A 200 -23.78 -8.11 8.17
C GLU A 200 -25.01 -8.63 8.94
N ALA A 201 -25.45 -9.88 8.71
CA ALA A 201 -26.47 -10.56 9.53
C ALA A 201 -25.96 -11.10 10.89
N GLY A 202 -24.66 -10.92 11.17
CA GLY A 202 -24.00 -11.33 12.40
C GLY A 202 -23.54 -12.79 12.46
N ILE A 203 -23.46 -13.48 11.32
CA ILE A 203 -23.17 -14.92 11.22
C ILE A 203 -21.70 -15.13 10.81
N GLN A 204 -20.95 -15.87 11.62
CA GLN A 204 -19.56 -16.21 11.30
C GLN A 204 -19.49 -17.15 10.09
N ASN A 205 -18.61 -16.83 9.13
CA ASN A 205 -18.41 -17.56 7.90
C ASN A 205 -16.99 -17.28 7.34
N HIS A 206 -16.52 -18.15 6.43
CA HIS A 206 -15.13 -18.24 5.94
C HIS A 206 -15.12 -18.74 4.48
#